data_AF-A0A938KGN7-F1
#
_entry.id   AF-A0A938KGN7-F1
#
_cell.length_a   1.000
_cell.length_b   1.000
_cell.length_c   1.000
_cell.angle_alpha   90.00
_cell.angle_beta   90.00
_cell.angle_gamma   90.00
#
_symmetry.space_group_name_H-M   'P 1'
#
loop_
_entity.id
_entity.type
_entity.pdbx_description
1 polymer ?
#
loop_
_entity_poly.entity_id
_entity_poly.type
_entity_poly.pdbx_seq_one_letter_code
_entity_poly.pdbx_strand_id
1 'polypeptide(L)'
;MSHDRMNRRRFLASAGAGSALASLPVVGAFAASRPKAPGPRTGVRRHRGQPQFFLYGQPYTKPVFETYVPETRFFRQFTEAGTDVFSFSTNLGPGFGTPVWLGPDQWNFDALDALARRVL
;
A
#
# COMPACT_ATOMS: atom_id res chain seq x y z
N MET A 1 34.73 28.76 28.94
CA MET A 1 33.56 28.19 28.23
C MET A 1 33.44 26.74 28.66
N SER A 2 32.50 26.47 29.57
CA SER A 2 32.33 25.18 30.25
C SER A 2 30.95 24.63 29.90
N HIS A 3 30.91 23.35 29.53
CA HIS A 3 29.72 22.63 29.05
C HIS A 3 28.62 22.56 30.11
N ASP A 4 27.46 23.15 29.79
CA ASP A 4 26.24 23.06 30.57
C ASP A 4 25.56 21.70 30.34
N ARG A 5 25.91 20.72 31.19
CA ARG A 5 25.36 19.36 31.19
C ARG A 5 24.15 19.31 32.12
N MET A 6 23.07 20.01 31.76
CA MET A 6 21.86 20.05 32.59
C MET A 6 20.88 18.92 32.24
N ASN A 7 20.92 17.87 33.07
CA ASN A 7 19.78 17.15 33.65
C ASN A 7 18.66 16.59 32.72
N ARG A 8 18.99 15.50 32.01
CA ARG A 8 18.04 14.52 31.42
C ARG A 8 17.03 13.90 32.40
N ARG A 9 17.18 14.10 33.72
CA ARG A 9 16.36 13.45 34.75
C ARG A 9 15.17 14.27 35.26
N ARG A 10 14.99 15.51 34.81
CA ARG A 10 13.85 16.35 35.23
C ARG A 10 12.65 16.35 34.27
N PHE A 11 12.78 15.79 33.07
CA PHE A 11 11.68 15.71 32.11
C PHE A 11 10.72 14.52 32.36
N LEU A 12 11.08 13.60 33.26
CA LEU A 12 10.30 12.39 33.54
C LEU A 12 9.38 12.50 34.78
N ALA A 13 9.25 13.68 35.39
CA ALA A 13 8.58 13.83 36.68
C ALA A 13 7.28 14.68 36.66
N SER A 14 6.75 15.05 35.49
CA SER A 14 5.52 15.86 35.41
C SER A 14 4.53 15.28 34.39
N ALA A 15 3.90 14.15 34.72
CA ALA A 15 2.69 13.68 34.04
C ALA A 15 1.87 12.73 34.93
N GLY A 16 1.78 13.03 36.24
CA GLY A 16 1.01 12.25 37.19
C GLY A 16 -0.10 13.08 37.83
N ALA A 17 -1.27 13.13 37.17
CA ALA A 17 -2.61 13.27 37.77
C ALA A 17 -3.60 13.68 36.67
N GLY A 18 -4.50 12.77 36.29
CA GLY A 18 -5.56 13.10 35.33
C GLY A 18 -6.43 11.90 34.97
N SER A 19 -7.48 11.71 35.77
CA SER A 19 -8.76 11.08 35.41
C SER A 19 -8.76 9.72 34.72
N ALA A 20 -9.09 8.68 35.50
CA ALA A 20 -9.57 7.41 34.99
C ALA A 20 -10.90 7.60 34.24
N LEU A 21 -10.83 7.75 32.92
CA LEU A 21 -11.95 7.49 32.03
C LEU A 21 -12.04 5.98 31.83
N ALA A 22 -13.20 5.41 32.18
CA ALA A 22 -13.51 4.01 31.92
C ALA A 22 -13.31 3.72 30.43
N SER A 23 -12.26 2.98 30.10
CA SER A 23 -12.01 2.46 28.77
C SER A 23 -13.03 1.36 28.50
N LEU A 24 -14.08 1.69 27.74
CA LEU A 24 -14.90 0.68 27.08
C LEU A 24 -13.97 -0.18 26.21
N PRO A 25 -14.11 -1.51 26.22
CA PRO A 25 -13.37 -2.34 25.28
C PRO A 25 -13.86 -1.99 23.87
N VAL A 26 -13.02 -1.30 23.09
CA VAL A 26 -13.14 -1.29 21.64
C VAL A 26 -12.83 -2.71 21.21
N VAL A 27 -13.85 -3.56 21.16
CA VAL A 27 -13.79 -4.80 20.39
C VAL A 27 -13.71 -4.34 18.95
N GLY A 28 -12.49 -4.09 18.49
CA GLY A 28 -12.19 -3.97 17.08
C GLY A 28 -12.59 -5.29 16.45
N ALA A 29 -13.80 -5.36 15.92
CA ALA A 29 -14.18 -6.40 15.00
C ALA A 29 -13.23 -6.25 13.81
N PHE A 30 -12.13 -7.01 13.82
CA PHE A 30 -11.32 -7.21 12.64
C PHE A 30 -12.29 -7.67 11.56
N ALA A 31 -12.54 -6.79 10.59
CA ALA A 31 -13.45 -7.09 9.50
C ALA A 31 -13.02 -8.43 8.92
N ALA A 32 -13.93 -9.42 8.99
CA ALA A 32 -13.66 -10.74 8.43
C ALA A 32 -13.17 -10.56 7.00
N SER A 33 -11.97 -11.09 6.70
CA SER A 33 -11.37 -10.96 5.38
C SER A 33 -12.37 -11.49 4.35
N ARG A 34 -12.86 -10.62 3.45
CA ARG A 34 -13.73 -11.07 2.36
C ARG A 34 -13.00 -12.18 1.59
N PRO A 35 -13.72 -13.21 1.08
CA PRO A 35 -13.12 -14.23 0.25
C PRO A 35 -12.38 -13.55 -0.90
N LYS A 36 -11.06 -13.76 -0.98
CA LYS A 36 -10.24 -13.20 -2.04
C LYS A 36 -10.73 -13.81 -3.35
N ALA A 37 -11.33 -13.00 -4.22
CA ALA A 37 -11.64 -13.45 -5.58
C ALA A 37 -10.35 -14.06 -6.19
N PRO A 38 -10.44 -15.16 -6.97
CA PRO A 38 -9.26 -15.75 -7.56
C PRO A 38 -8.51 -14.69 -8.37
N GLY A 39 -7.33 -14.31 -7.89
CA GLY A 39 -6.51 -13.29 -8.56
C GLY A 39 -6.02 -13.79 -9.93
N PRO A 40 -5.51 -12.89 -10.78
CA PRO A 40 -4.94 -13.29 -12.06
C PRO A 40 -3.81 -14.31 -11.85
N ARG A 41 -3.79 -15.37 -12.66
CA ARG A 41 -2.71 -16.36 -12.65
C ARG A 41 -1.56 -15.82 -13.49
N THR A 42 -0.53 -15.29 -12.83
CA THR A 42 0.65 -14.71 -13.47
C THR A 42 1.89 -15.56 -13.24
N GLY A 43 2.89 -15.42 -14.11
CA GLY A 43 4.20 -16.06 -13.92
C GLY A 43 5.20 -15.68 -15.00
N VAL A 44 6.48 -15.94 -14.74
CA VAL A 44 7.56 -15.78 -15.72
C VAL A 44 8.13 -17.15 -16.04
N ARG A 45 8.24 -17.48 -17.32
CA ARG A 45 8.80 -18.75 -17.81
C ARG A 45 9.67 -18.51 -19.04
N ARG A 46 10.55 -19.45 -19.37
CA ARG A 46 11.24 -19.41 -20.67
C ARG A 46 10.24 -19.69 -21.80
N HIS A 47 10.17 -18.81 -22.79
CA HIS A 47 9.42 -18.97 -24.04
C HIS A 47 10.37 -18.63 -25.20
N ARG A 48 10.58 -19.57 -26.12
CA ARG A 48 11.54 -19.41 -27.24
C ARG A 48 12.96 -19.02 -26.76
N GLY A 49 13.41 -19.62 -25.66
CA GLY A 49 14.74 -19.38 -25.08
C GLY A 49 14.85 -18.17 -24.15
N GLN A 50 13.90 -17.23 -24.18
CA GLN A 50 13.92 -15.97 -23.41
C GLN A 50 12.90 -15.97 -22.26
N PRO A 51 13.14 -15.24 -21.16
CA PRO A 51 12.13 -15.03 -20.13
C PRO A 51 10.94 -14.24 -20.70
N GLN A 52 9.73 -14.74 -20.48
CA GLN A 52 8.49 -14.14 -20.96
C GLN A 52 7.46 -14.10 -19.82
N PHE A 53 6.71 -12.99 -19.72
CA PHE A 53 5.57 -12.87 -18.82
C PHE A 53 4.38 -13.65 -19.37
N PHE A 54 3.70 -14.39 -18.49
CA PHE A 54 2.50 -15.15 -18.81
C PHE A 54 1.33 -14.69 -17.95
N LEU A 55 0.18 -14.54 -18.60
CA LEU A 55 -1.11 -14.24 -17.97
C LEU A 55 -2.08 -15.36 -18.35
N TYR A 56 -2.71 -16.00 -17.35
CA TYR A 56 -3.59 -17.17 -17.53
C TYR A 56 -2.95 -18.30 -18.36
N GLY A 57 -1.64 -18.51 -18.19
CA GLY A 57 -0.90 -19.58 -18.88
C GLY A 57 -0.50 -19.26 -20.33
N GLN A 58 -0.94 -18.12 -20.89
CA GLN A 58 -0.59 -17.65 -22.24
C GLN A 58 0.54 -16.63 -22.20
N PRO A 59 1.47 -16.64 -23.18
CA PRO A 59 2.51 -15.62 -23.26
C PRO A 59 1.84 -14.26 -23.51
N TYR A 60 2.11 -13.29 -22.65
CA TYR A 60 1.50 -11.97 -22.75
C TYR A 60 2.28 -11.10 -23.72
N THR A 61 1.65 -10.70 -24.80
CA THR A 61 2.26 -9.91 -25.90
C THR A 61 1.53 -8.60 -26.16
N LYS A 62 0.47 -8.30 -25.41
CA LYS A 62 -0.27 -7.04 -25.52
C LYS A 62 0.52 -5.92 -24.84
N PRO A 63 0.29 -4.64 -25.21
CA PRO A 63 0.88 -3.52 -24.50
C PRO A 63 0.59 -3.54 -22.99
N VAL A 64 1.51 -2.95 -22.24
CA VAL A 64 1.33 -2.60 -20.81
C VAL A 64 1.41 -1.09 -20.72
N PHE A 65 0.58 -0.51 -19.86
CA PHE A 65 0.54 0.93 -19.66
C PHE A 65 0.87 1.29 -18.21
N GLU A 66 1.64 2.37 -18.04
CA GLU A 66 1.91 2.98 -16.74
C GLU A 66 1.35 4.40 -16.67
N THR A 67 0.67 4.73 -15.56
CA THR A 67 0.24 6.10 -15.26
C THR A 67 0.75 6.58 -13.90
N TYR A 68 1.05 7.88 -13.83
CA TYR A 68 1.29 8.61 -12.58
C TYR A 68 -0.01 9.23 -12.02
N VAL A 69 -1.11 9.11 -12.76
CA VAL A 69 -2.44 9.61 -12.41
C VAL A 69 -3.41 8.42 -12.50
N PRO A 70 -3.51 7.57 -11.44
CA PRO A 70 -4.33 6.36 -11.44
C PRO A 70 -5.82 6.70 -11.30
N GLU A 71 -6.42 7.18 -12.39
CA GLU A 71 -7.84 7.48 -12.53
C GLU A 71 -8.52 6.48 -13.47
N THR A 72 -9.73 6.05 -13.10
CA THR A 72 -10.53 5.06 -13.85
C THR A 72 -10.73 5.41 -15.32
N ARG A 73 -10.82 6.70 -15.69
CA ARG A 73 -10.98 7.12 -17.09
C ARG A 73 -9.80 6.68 -17.98
N PHE A 74 -8.58 6.74 -17.46
CA PHE A 74 -7.40 6.34 -18.22
C PHE A 74 -7.35 4.82 -18.34
N PHE A 75 -7.57 4.09 -17.24
CA PHE A 75 -7.62 2.62 -17.28
C PHE A 75 -8.67 2.11 -18.29
N ARG A 76 -9.83 2.77 -18.39
CA ARG A 76 -10.85 2.45 -19.39
C ARG A 76 -10.34 2.59 -20.82
N GLN A 77 -9.70 3.70 -21.17
CA GLN A 77 -9.15 3.92 -22.52
C GLN A 77 -8.13 2.84 -22.89
N PHE A 78 -7.27 2.43 -21.96
CA PHE A 78 -6.29 1.37 -22.22
C PHE A 78 -6.95 -0.02 -22.32
N THR A 79 -8.01 -0.27 -21.54
CA THR A 79 -8.82 -1.48 -21.67
C THR A 79 -9.48 -1.56 -23.04
N GLU A 80 -10.08 -0.46 -23.50
CA GLU A 80 -10.68 -0.34 -24.84
C GLU A 80 -9.65 -0.52 -25.97
N ALA A 81 -8.40 -0.13 -25.73
CA ALA A 81 -7.27 -0.39 -26.62
C ALA A 81 -6.69 -1.82 -26.50
N GLY A 82 -7.26 -2.67 -25.64
CA GLY A 82 -6.90 -4.08 -25.48
C GLY A 82 -5.82 -4.39 -24.45
N THR A 83 -5.49 -3.46 -23.54
CA THR A 83 -4.55 -3.69 -22.43
C THR A 83 -5.24 -4.42 -21.28
N ASP A 84 -4.63 -5.51 -20.78
CA ASP A 84 -5.15 -6.24 -19.61
C ASP A 84 -4.27 -6.06 -18.36
N VAL A 85 -3.11 -5.40 -18.49
CA VAL A 85 -2.13 -5.20 -17.42
C VAL A 85 -1.90 -3.70 -17.23
N PHE A 86 -2.21 -3.22 -16.04
CA PHE A 86 -2.06 -1.82 -15.65
C PHE A 86 -0.92 -1.68 -14.64
N SER A 87 -0.09 -0.68 -14.87
CA SER A 87 0.93 -0.22 -13.92
C SER A 87 0.57 1.19 -13.45
N PHE A 88 0.83 1.48 -12.19
CA PHE A 88 0.76 2.84 -11.68
C PHE A 88 1.83 3.06 -10.63
N SER A 89 2.37 4.27 -10.62
CA SER A 89 3.41 4.64 -9.66
C SER A 89 2.83 4.74 -8.25
N THR A 90 3.57 4.24 -7.27
CA THR A 90 3.26 4.38 -5.85
C THR A 90 4.43 5.04 -5.16
N ASN A 91 4.29 6.33 -4.84
CA ASN A 91 5.33 7.07 -4.12
C ASN A 91 5.04 7.01 -2.62
N LEU A 92 5.84 6.22 -1.90
CA LEU A 92 5.66 5.97 -0.46
C LEU A 92 6.53 6.86 0.44
N GLY A 93 7.22 7.84 -0.15
CA GLY A 93 8.10 8.75 0.56
C GLY A 93 7.37 9.92 1.23
N PRO A 94 8.01 10.59 2.22
CA PRO A 94 7.50 11.83 2.80
C PRO A 94 7.17 12.87 1.72
N GLY A 95 5.98 13.46 1.80
CA GLY A 95 5.51 14.46 0.83
C GLY A 95 4.79 13.91 -0.41
N PHE A 96 4.72 12.58 -0.59
CA PHE A 96 4.12 11.98 -1.78
C PHE A 96 2.85 11.14 -1.52
N GLY A 97 2.57 10.78 -0.27
CA GLY A 97 1.40 10.00 0.09
C GLY A 97 1.26 9.76 1.59
N THR A 98 0.20 9.06 1.98
CA THR A 98 0.02 8.60 3.36
C THR A 98 1.12 7.59 3.72
N PRO A 99 1.84 7.77 4.84
CA PRO A 99 2.85 6.81 5.27
C PRO A 99 2.25 5.41 5.46
N VAL A 100 2.90 4.41 4.86
CA VAL A 100 2.49 3.00 5.00
C VAL A 100 2.97 2.42 6.32
N TRP A 101 4.13 2.86 6.81
CA TRP A 101 4.67 2.43 8.09
C TRP A 101 4.16 3.32 9.23
N LEU A 102 3.54 2.72 10.24
CA LEU A 102 3.03 3.42 11.43
C LEU A 102 3.87 3.15 12.68
N GLY A 103 4.58 2.02 12.73
CA GLY A 103 5.37 1.57 13.88
C GLY A 103 5.83 0.11 13.73
N PRO A 104 6.55 -0.45 14.72
CA PRO A 104 6.85 -1.88 14.77
C PRO A 104 5.56 -2.70 14.63
N ASP A 105 5.57 -3.66 13.71
CA ASP A 105 4.44 -4.54 13.38
C ASP A 105 3.13 -3.82 12.98
N GLN A 106 3.19 -2.53 12.62
CA GLN A 106 2.02 -1.72 12.26
C GLN A 106 2.18 -1.09 10.88
N TRP A 107 1.26 -1.44 9.99
CA TRP A 107 1.24 -1.01 8.60
C TRP A 107 -0.16 -0.57 8.16
N ASN A 108 -0.24 0.47 7.33
CA ASN A 108 -1.48 0.95 6.73
C ASN A 108 -1.36 0.97 5.20
N PHE A 109 -2.08 0.06 4.54
CA PHE A 109 -2.13 -0.06 3.08
C PHE A 109 -3.40 0.54 2.46
N ASP A 110 -4.27 1.21 3.23
CA ASP A 110 -5.60 1.64 2.76
C ASP A 110 -5.53 2.53 1.51
N ALA A 111 -4.55 3.45 1.45
CA ALA A 111 -4.36 4.31 0.30
C ALA A 111 -3.93 3.51 -0.95
N LEU A 112 -3.04 2.52 -0.79
CA LEU A 112 -2.60 1.65 -1.88
C LEU A 112 -3.73 0.75 -2.37
N ASP A 113 -4.49 0.18 -1.44
CA ASP A 113 -5.69 -0.59 -1.73
C ASP A 113 -6.73 0.24 -2.48
N ALA A 114 -6.94 1.49 -2.07
CA ALA A 114 -7.85 2.39 -2.75
C ALA A 114 -7.41 2.71 -4.18
N LEU A 115 -6.10 2.82 -4.45
CA LEU A 115 -5.56 2.97 -5.80
C LEU A 115 -5.77 1.70 -6.64
N ALA A 116 -5.43 0.54 -6.09
CA ALA A 116 -5.58 -0.74 -6.78
C ALA A 116 -7.04 -1.02 -7.16
N ARG A 117 -8.00 -0.64 -6.30
CA ARG A 117 -9.45 -0.78 -6.56
C ARG A 117 -10.01 0.15 -7.64
N ARG A 118 -9.22 1.13 -8.13
CA ARG A 118 -9.64 2.00 -9.25
C ARG A 118 -9.45 1.34 -10.60
N VAL A 119 -8.64 0.27 -10.66
CA VAL A 119 -8.52 -0.60 -11.81
C VAL A 119 -9.83 -1.38 -11.94
N LEU A 120 -10.37 -1.44 -13.17
CA LEU A 120 -11.67 -2.01 -13.50
C LEU A 120 -11.80 -3.48 -13.09
#